data_AF-A0A945U947-F1
#
_entry.id   AF-A0A945U947-F1
#
_cell.length_a   1.000
_cell.length_b   1.000
_cell.length_c   1.000
_cell.angle_alpha   90.00
_cell.angle_beta   90.00
_cell.angle_gamma   90.00
#
_symmetry.space_group_name_H-M   'P 1'
#
loop_
_entity.id
_entity.type
_entity.pdbx_description
1 polymer ?
#
loop_
_entity_poly.entity_id
_entity_poly.type
_entity_poly.pdbx_seq_one_letter_code
_entity_poly.pdbx_strand_id
1 'polypeptide(L)' 'MKNLTGKRAILYRRVSTTEQKDTGSSLASQKEHLTSFCIRNDIEIIKDYEEDCSAKNFNRPEFGNFLSTLLKIKRILI' A
#
# COMPACT_ATOMS: atom_id res chain seq x y z
N MET A 1 3.13 6.01 -22.53
CA MET A 1 2.67 5.37 -21.28
C MET A 1 3.27 3.98 -21.19
N LYS A 2 3.80 3.57 -20.03
CA LYS A 2 4.34 2.20 -19.86
C LYS A 2 3.18 1.20 -19.90
N ASN A 3 3.35 0.06 -20.57
CA ASN A 3 2.37 -1.03 -20.52
C ASN A 3 2.44 -1.72 -19.15
N LEU A 4 1.34 -1.66 -18.41
CA LEU A 4 1.22 -2.17 -17.03
C LEU A 4 0.36 -3.45 -16.94
N THR A 5 -0.18 -3.92 -18.07
CA THR A 5 -1.02 -5.12 -18.15
C THR A 5 -0.25 -6.36 -17.68
N GLY A 6 -0.87 -7.16 -16.80
CA GLY A 6 -0.25 -8.35 -16.20
C GLY A 6 0.89 -8.06 -15.22
N LYS A 7 1.06 -6.80 -14.79
CA LYS A 7 1.98 -6.46 -13.69
C LYS A 7 1.34 -6.78 -12.35
N ARG A 8 2.19 -6.88 -11.34
CA ARG A 8 1.76 -7.10 -9.97
C ARG A 8 2.18 -5.94 -9.09
N ALA A 9 1.33 -5.53 -8.18
CA ALA A 9 1.56 -4.43 -7.25
C ALA A 9 1.34 -4.85 -5.80
N ILE A 10 2.06 -4.16 -4.92
CA ILE A 10 1.82 -4.17 -3.48
C ILE A 10 1.40 -2.76 -3.10
N LEU A 11 0.27 -2.64 -2.40
CA LEU A 11 -0.18 -1.39 -1.85
C LEU A 11 0.38 -1.24 -0.43
N TYR A 12 0.88 -0.05 -0.12
CA TYR A 12 1.30 0.31 1.23
C TYR A 12 0.74 1.70 1.53
N ARG A 13 -0.21 1.77 2.44
CA ARG A 13 -0.96 2.96 2.82
C ARG A 13 -0.64 3.32 4.26
N ARG A 14 -0.47 4.62 4.55
CA ARG A 14 -0.20 5.10 5.92
C ARG A 14 -0.91 6.41 6.21
N VAL A 15 -1.22 6.63 7.49
CA VAL A 15 -1.65 7.93 8.02
C VAL A 15 -0.77 8.32 9.18
N SER A 16 -0.50 9.62 9.30
CA SER A 16 0.46 10.17 10.27
C SER A 16 -0.16 10.51 11.62
N THR A 17 -1.49 10.62 11.72
CA THR A 17 -2.19 10.96 12.96
C THR A 17 -3.39 10.05 13.19
N THR A 18 -3.64 9.72 14.46
CA THR A 18 -4.79 8.91 14.88
C THR A 18 -6.12 9.61 14.56
N GLU A 19 -6.15 10.95 14.60
CA GLU A 19 -7.31 11.76 14.19
C GLU A 19 -7.69 11.59 12.70
N GLN A 20 -6.73 11.27 11.82
CA GLN A 20 -7.00 10.95 10.42
C GLN A 20 -7.58 9.54 10.21
N LYS A 21 -7.47 8.68 11.23
CA LYS A 21 -8.05 7.34 11.26
C LYS A 21 -9.53 7.41 11.66
N ASP A 22 -9.85 8.22 12.67
CA ASP A 22 -11.22 8.42 13.17
C ASP A 22 -12.12 9.22 12.21
N THR A 23 -11.54 10.11 11.40
CA THR A 23 -12.30 10.83 10.36
C THR A 23 -12.61 9.98 9.11
N GLY A 24 -12.17 8.72 9.06
CA GLY A 24 -12.63 7.67 8.11
C GLY A 24 -12.31 7.90 6.63
N SER A 25 -11.88 9.10 6.24
CA SER A 25 -11.92 9.53 4.85
C SER A 25 -10.60 9.29 4.10
N SER A 26 -9.46 9.17 4.80
CA SER A 26 -8.15 9.18 4.14
C SER A 26 -7.67 7.79 3.66
N LEU A 27 -7.73 6.76 4.50
CA LEU A 27 -7.20 5.43 4.17
C LEU A 27 -8.10 4.65 3.21
N ALA A 28 -9.41 4.71 3.43
CA ALA A 28 -10.39 4.06 2.56
C ALA A 28 -10.39 4.69 1.16
N SER A 29 -10.36 6.03 1.08
CA SER A 29 -10.24 6.73 -0.21
C SER A 29 -8.93 6.41 -0.91
N GLN A 30 -7.79 6.37 -0.21
CA GLN A 30 -6.52 5.94 -0.78
C GLN A 30 -6.59 4.51 -1.34
N LYS A 31 -7.24 3.59 -0.60
CA LYS A 31 -7.44 2.22 -1.05
C LYS A 31 -8.28 2.15 -2.32
N GLU A 32 -9.41 2.85 -2.37
CA GLU A 32 -10.24 2.90 -3.58
C GLU A 32 -9.48 3.47 -4.77
N HIS A 33 -8.74 4.56 -4.57
CA HIS A 33 -8.00 5.21 -5.65
C HIS A 33 -6.92 4.29 -6.24
N LEU A 34 -6.14 3.63 -5.36
CA LEU A 34 -5.09 2.70 -5.74
C LEU A 34 -5.67 1.43 -6.39
N THR A 35 -6.74 0.89 -5.81
CA THR A 35 -7.42 -0.30 -6.35
C THR A 35 -8.00 -0.01 -7.73
N SER A 36 -8.66 1.13 -7.89
CA SER A 36 -9.22 1.57 -9.17
C SER A 36 -8.14 1.78 -10.21
N PHE A 37 -6.98 2.33 -9.81
CA PHE A 37 -5.83 2.43 -10.71
C PHE A 37 -5.32 1.05 -11.16
N CYS A 38 -5.17 0.11 -10.23
CA CYS A 38 -4.73 -1.25 -10.56
C CYS A 38 -5.71 -1.96 -11.49
N ILE A 39 -7.02 -1.90 -11.21
CA ILE A 39 -8.08 -2.49 -12.04
C ILE A 39 -8.04 -1.91 -13.46
N ARG A 40 -7.96 -0.58 -13.60
CA ARG A 40 -7.92 0.09 -14.92
C ARG A 40 -6.69 -0.26 -15.75
N ASN A 41 -5.61 -0.71 -15.10
CA ASN A 41 -4.34 -1.02 -15.76
C ASN A 41 -4.06 -2.54 -15.81
N ASP A 42 -5.03 -3.39 -15.45
CA ASP A 42 -4.87 -4.84 -15.37
C ASP A 42 -3.65 -5.25 -14.52
N ILE A 43 -3.53 -4.61 -13.35
CA ILE A 43 -2.48 -4.87 -12.36
C ILE A 43 -3.07 -5.72 -11.25
N GLU A 44 -2.47 -6.89 -11.01
CA GLU A 44 -2.82 -7.77 -9.90
C GLU A 44 -2.28 -7.20 -8.58
N ILE A 45 -3.15 -7.01 -7.59
CA ILE A 45 -2.75 -6.59 -6.25
C ILE A 45 -2.40 -7.85 -5.45
N ILE A 46 -1.11 -8.04 -5.14
CA ILE A 46 -0.64 -9.19 -4.36
C ILE A 46 -0.92 -8.98 -2.87
N LYS A 47 -0.78 -7.75 -2.39
CA LYS A 47 -0.91 -7.42 -0.96
C LYS A 47 -1.24 -5.96 -0.74
N ASP A 48 -2.01 -5.68 0.31
CA ASP A 48 -2.34 -4.34 0.80
C ASP A 48 -1.89 -4.25 2.26
N TYR A 49 -0.98 -3.33 2.53
CA TYR A 49 -0.45 -3.03 3.86
C TYR A 49 -1.00 -1.69 4.33
N GLU A 50 -1.46 -1.66 5.56
CA GLU A 50 -1.95 -0.45 6.21
C GLU A 50 -1.14 -0.21 7.48
N GLU A 51 -0.52 0.97 7.59
CA GLU A 51 0.27 1.34 8.76
C GLU A 51 -0.31 2.59 9.45
N ASP A 52 -0.72 2.41 10.70
CA ASP A 52 -1.41 3.38 11.54
C ASP A 52 -0.51 3.89 12.68
N CYS A 53 0.74 4.21 12.36
CA CYS A 53 1.68 4.67 13.38
C CYS A 53 1.52 6.18 13.64
N SER A 54 0.83 6.52 14.72
CA SER A 54 1.03 7.81 15.41
C SER A 54 2.53 7.99 15.67
N ALA A 55 3.05 9.20 15.42
CA ALA A 55 4.47 9.57 15.58
C ALA A 55 5.09 9.29 16.97
N LYS A 56 4.34 8.72 17.92
CA LYS A 56 4.78 8.34 19.26
C LYS A 56 5.35 6.92 19.36
N ASN A 57 4.95 5.98 18.50
CA ASN A 57 5.49 4.62 18.55
C ASN A 57 6.23 4.31 17.24
N PHE A 58 7.56 4.24 17.31
CA PHE A 58 8.45 3.84 16.21
C PHE A 58 8.34 2.34 15.82
N ASN A 59 7.30 1.65 16.31
CA ASN A 59 7.12 0.23 16.06
C ASN A 59 6.40 0.06 14.72
N ARG A 60 7.16 -0.22 13.65
CA ARG A 60 6.67 -0.38 12.27
C ARG A 60 6.71 -1.86 11.84
N PRO A 61 5.82 -2.71 12.38
CA PRO A 61 5.81 -4.14 12.05
C PRO A 61 5.41 -4.40 10.59
N GLU A 62 4.50 -3.60 10.04
CA GLU A 62 4.02 -3.78 8.66
C GLU A 62 5.06 -3.37 7.63
N PHE A 63 5.91 -2.40 7.94
CA PHE A 63 7.08 -2.10 7.12
C PHE A 63 8.07 -3.29 7.04
N GLY A 64 8.28 -4.02 8.15
CA GLY A 64 9.10 -5.24 8.14
C GLY A 64 8.50 -6.36 7.29
N ASN A 65 7.18 -6.54 7.36
CA ASN A 65 6.43 -7.48 6.51
C ASN A 65 6.47 -7.08 5.02
N PHE A 66 6.38 -5.79 4.74
CA PHE A 66 6.51 -5.22 3.40
C PHE A 66 7.89 -5.53 2.83
N LEU A 67 8.98 -5.20 3.53
CA LEU A 67 10.35 -5.50 3.11
C LEU A 67 10.57 -6.99 2.87
N SER A 68 10.09 -7.85 3.77
CA SER A 68 10.17 -9.31 3.62
C SER A 68 9.43 -9.81 2.38
N THR A 69 8.33 -9.16 2.01
CA THR A 69 7.57 -9.48 0.80
C THR A 69 8.30 -8.99 -0.45
N LEU A 70 8.89 -7.80 -0.41
CA LEU A 70 9.70 -7.28 -1.52
C LEU A 70 10.90 -8.19 -1.81
N LEU A 71 11.61 -8.66 -0.77
CA LEU A 71 12.74 -9.58 -0.92
C LEU A 71 12.37 -10.92 -1.55
N LYS A 72 11.12 -11.37 -1.39
CA LYS A 72 10.60 -12.60 -2.02
C LYS A 72 10.22 -12.40 -3.49
N ILE A 73 9.98 -11.17 -3.94
CA ILE A 73 9.58 -10.86 -5.32
C ILE A 73 10.82 -10.51 -6.13
N LYS A 74 11.32 -11.46 -6.92
CA LYS A 74 12.54 -11.34 -7.77
C LYS A 74 12.53 -10.24 -8.85
N ARG A 75 11.44 -9.50 -9.05
CA ARG A 75 11.32 -8.44 -10.07
C ARG A 75 10.42 -7.32 -9.56
N ILE A 76 11.02 -6.26 -9.06
CA ILE A 76 10.31 -5.01 -8.72
C ILE A 76 10.73 -3.96 -9.74
N LEU A 77 9.75 -3.37 -10.42
CA LEU A 77 9.90 -2.00 -10.93
C LEU A 77 9.39 -1.09 -9.81
N ILE A 78 10.27 -0.24 -9.31
CA ILE A 78 9.95 0.86 -8.40
C ILE A 78 9.43 2.04 -9.23
#